data_AF-A0A2L0QV21-F1
#
_entry.id   AF-A0A2L0QV21-F1
#
_cell.length_a   1.000
_cell.length_b   1.000
_cell.length_c   1.000
_cell.angle_alpha   90.00
_cell.angle_beta   90.00
_cell.angle_gamma   90.00
#
_symmetry.space_group_name_H-M   'P 1'
#
loop_
_entity.id
_entity.type
_entity.pdbx_description
1 polymer ?
#
loop_
_entity_poly.entity_id
_entity_poly.type
_entity_poly.pdbx_seq_one_letter_code
_entity_poly.pdbx_strand_id
1 'polypeptide(L)'
;MADDDQPAAHPVAEPFYEPIGANAGGSGSSSWEDDDDGGREQMHGGRPGMQLAVADAGRSIRTVRFWALAGSAVVGTWAASAAAVVMFASLGQGSGGYNAPMLVYALAATLMPSVAACLAVAWGMQCQRHVAAATEPAVGGVVLPALLATTFRGFILAALAFCVLMLQSLAAGGPGTVAAAAAGVIAVEGTVFGAVGVGVAATAGKPRLARVAGLALAGILVAGSAGGAAALVPLVRVVEPVTVAVNVQWGPAGTRQAYQCSEVPAGVAEVYHTERIMWLAAFSPSVVFLALGADADPAGVVLGWVPSAMQEAGDGTQVPCVNGEPLAKDSARMPLPVVGIAGQAIVAGVLLAAGSRTAGSRRRPRT
;
A
#
# COMPACT_ATOMS: atom_id res chain seq x y z
N MET A 1 -72.09 4.01 -25.52
CA MET A 1 -72.14 5.40 -26.00
C MET A 1 -72.55 6.28 -24.83
N ALA A 2 -71.54 6.86 -24.19
CA ALA A 2 -71.55 8.11 -23.43
C ALA A 2 -70.07 8.30 -23.02
N ASP A 3 -69.40 9.21 -23.71
CA ASP A 3 -68.08 9.75 -23.35
C ASP A 3 -68.24 10.59 -22.08
N ASP A 4 -67.33 10.44 -21.13
CA ASP A 4 -67.11 11.42 -20.06
C ASP A 4 -65.63 11.82 -20.06
N ASP A 5 -65.41 13.10 -20.35
CA ASP A 5 -64.12 13.77 -20.43
C ASP A 5 -63.36 13.74 -19.10
N GLN A 6 -62.15 13.18 -19.12
CA GLN A 6 -61.23 13.22 -17.99
C GLN A 6 -60.26 14.41 -18.13
N PRO A 7 -60.22 15.35 -17.17
CA PRO A 7 -59.45 16.57 -17.30
C PRO A 7 -57.93 16.33 -17.16
N ALA A 8 -57.18 17.01 -18.03
CA ALA A 8 -55.74 16.98 -18.11
C ALA A 8 -55.06 17.42 -16.80
N ALA A 9 -54.13 16.59 -16.33
CA ALA A 9 -53.29 16.89 -15.17
C ALA A 9 -52.35 18.07 -15.47
N HIS A 10 -52.40 19.09 -14.61
CA HIS A 10 -51.49 20.23 -14.64
C HIS A 10 -50.03 19.79 -14.43
N PRO A 11 -49.07 20.35 -15.19
CA PRO A 11 -47.66 20.11 -14.94
C PRO A 11 -47.21 20.75 -13.61
N VAL A 12 -46.52 19.95 -12.80
CA VAL A 12 -45.91 20.34 -11.53
C VAL A 12 -44.85 21.43 -11.77
N ALA A 13 -44.94 22.52 -11.02
CA ALA A 13 -44.02 23.65 -11.09
C ALA A 13 -42.59 23.23 -10.72
N GLU A 14 -41.62 23.61 -11.56
CA GLU A 14 -40.20 23.43 -11.29
C GLU A 14 -39.74 24.34 -10.13
N PRO A 15 -38.85 23.85 -9.24
CA PRO A 15 -38.37 24.66 -8.12
C PRO A 15 -37.47 25.81 -8.59
N PHE A 16 -37.89 27.01 -8.22
CA PHE A 16 -37.18 28.28 -8.35
C PHE A 16 -35.99 28.32 -7.39
N TYR A 17 -34.78 28.52 -7.92
CA TYR A 17 -33.56 28.74 -7.13
C TYR A 17 -33.20 30.22 -7.11
N GLU A 18 -33.17 30.80 -5.91
CA GLU A 18 -32.82 32.20 -5.68
C GLU A 18 -31.28 32.36 -5.66
N PRO A 19 -30.68 33.19 -6.54
CA PRO A 19 -29.24 33.43 -6.53
C PRO A 19 -28.88 34.41 -5.40
N ILE A 20 -28.15 33.92 -4.40
CA ILE A 20 -27.51 34.77 -3.39
C ILE A 20 -26.40 35.58 -4.05
N GLY A 21 -26.64 36.89 -4.22
CA GLY A 21 -25.61 37.91 -4.38
C GLY A 21 -25.44 38.49 -5.79
N ALA A 22 -26.37 39.34 -6.21
CA ALA A 22 -26.08 40.40 -7.18
C ALA A 22 -26.86 41.67 -6.81
N ASN A 23 -26.10 42.74 -6.62
CA ASN A 23 -26.53 44.03 -6.07
C ASN A 23 -27.62 44.71 -6.90
N ALA A 24 -28.67 45.19 -6.23
CA ALA A 24 -29.65 46.11 -6.81
C ALA A 24 -29.57 47.47 -6.11
N GLY A 25 -29.18 48.50 -6.87
CA GLY A 25 -29.68 49.86 -6.73
C GLY A 25 -29.01 50.78 -5.70
N GLY A 26 -28.28 51.78 -6.19
CA GLY A 26 -27.85 52.92 -5.36
C GLY A 26 -26.99 53.92 -6.12
N SER A 27 -27.60 54.70 -7.01
CA SER A 27 -27.00 55.88 -7.65
C SER A 27 -26.71 56.99 -6.64
N GLY A 28 -25.50 57.54 -6.64
CA GLY A 28 -25.16 58.76 -5.88
C GLY A 28 -23.74 59.22 -6.16
N SER A 29 -23.62 60.34 -6.86
CA SER A 29 -22.39 61.02 -7.25
C SER A 29 -21.63 61.65 -6.08
N SER A 30 -20.31 61.50 -6.04
CA SER A 30 -19.40 62.55 -5.57
C SER A 30 -17.97 62.31 -6.06
N SER A 31 -17.38 63.38 -6.56
CA SER A 31 -16.01 63.56 -7.00
C SER A 31 -14.99 63.41 -5.87
N TRP A 32 -13.73 63.25 -6.30
CA TRP A 32 -12.43 63.49 -5.63
C TRP A 32 -11.57 62.24 -5.41
N GLU A 33 -10.33 62.41 -5.85
CA GLU A 33 -9.17 61.53 -5.78
C GLU A 33 -8.95 60.93 -4.38
N ASP A 34 -8.56 59.65 -4.33
CA ASP A 34 -7.33 59.22 -3.65
C ASP A 34 -7.06 57.74 -3.93
N ASP A 35 -5.78 57.45 -4.10
CA ASP A 35 -5.16 56.17 -4.42
C ASP A 35 -5.53 55.04 -3.46
N ASP A 36 -5.82 53.86 -3.99
CA ASP A 36 -5.19 52.61 -3.50
C ASP A 36 -5.55 51.43 -4.41
N ASP A 37 -4.50 50.81 -4.94
CA ASP A 37 -4.50 49.61 -5.78
C ASP A 37 -5.14 48.41 -5.06
N GLY A 38 -6.46 48.28 -5.18
CA GLY A 38 -7.26 47.14 -4.71
C GLY A 38 -7.52 46.12 -5.82
N GLY A 39 -6.55 45.87 -6.71
CA GLY A 39 -6.64 44.84 -7.73
C GLY A 39 -6.70 43.45 -7.11
N ARG A 40 -7.91 42.93 -6.86
CA ARG A 40 -8.13 41.50 -6.66
C ARG A 40 -7.67 40.77 -7.94
N GLU A 41 -6.42 40.32 -7.94
CA GLU A 41 -5.95 39.32 -8.89
C GLU A 41 -6.85 38.08 -8.75
N GLN A 42 -7.77 37.92 -9.70
CA GLN A 42 -8.27 36.61 -10.04
C GLN A 42 -7.06 35.79 -10.48
N MET A 43 -6.52 34.98 -9.56
CA MET A 43 -5.48 34.00 -9.84
C MET A 43 -5.99 33.00 -10.89
N HIS A 44 -5.83 33.35 -12.16
CA HIS A 44 -5.70 32.40 -13.25
C HIS A 44 -4.32 31.78 -13.15
N GLY A 45 -4.23 30.52 -12.71
CA GLY A 45 -2.94 29.82 -12.77
C GLY A 45 -2.80 28.57 -11.90
N GLY A 46 -3.66 27.57 -12.05
CA GLY A 46 -3.50 26.25 -11.42
C GLY A 46 -2.36 25.37 -11.98
N ARG A 47 -1.40 25.93 -12.73
CA ARG A 47 -0.40 25.20 -13.54
C ARG A 47 1.09 25.33 -13.16
N PRO A 48 1.60 26.39 -12.49
CA PRO A 48 3.05 26.52 -12.29
C PRO A 48 3.60 25.65 -11.14
N GLY A 49 2.80 25.37 -10.10
CA GLY A 49 3.28 24.60 -8.93
C GLY A 49 3.56 23.12 -9.20
N MET A 50 2.72 22.47 -10.00
CA MET A 50 2.87 21.06 -10.37
C MET A 50 4.05 20.86 -11.33
N GLN A 51 4.25 21.78 -12.28
CA GLN A 51 5.40 21.74 -13.19
C GLN A 51 6.72 21.97 -12.46
N LEU A 52 6.76 22.87 -11.46
CA LEU A 52 7.96 23.05 -10.62
C LEU A 52 8.29 21.82 -9.77
N ALA A 53 7.28 21.19 -9.15
CA ALA A 53 7.48 19.98 -8.35
C ALA A 53 8.00 18.81 -9.20
N VAL A 54 7.46 18.65 -10.42
CA VAL A 54 7.90 17.63 -11.38
C VAL A 54 9.29 17.96 -11.94
N ALA A 55 9.59 19.24 -12.20
CA ALA A 55 10.91 19.67 -12.68
C ALA A 55 12.02 19.46 -11.64
N ASP A 56 11.73 19.72 -10.36
CA ASP A 56 12.70 19.52 -9.27
C ASP A 56 12.88 18.02 -8.93
N ALA A 57 11.79 17.23 -9.01
CA ALA A 57 11.89 15.77 -9.01
C ALA A 57 12.76 15.27 -10.19
N GLY A 58 12.58 15.84 -11.37
CA GLY A 58 13.37 15.55 -12.57
C GLY A 58 14.87 15.87 -12.39
N ARG A 59 15.22 16.97 -11.72
CA ARG A 59 16.62 17.28 -11.39
C ARG A 59 17.23 16.27 -10.43
N SER A 60 16.48 15.84 -9.42
CA SER A 60 16.94 14.81 -8.49
C SER A 60 17.22 13.48 -9.19
N ILE A 61 16.42 13.11 -10.19
CA ILE A 61 16.59 11.86 -10.95
C ILE A 61 17.81 11.92 -11.86
N ARG A 62 18.23 13.11 -12.29
CA ARG A 62 19.48 13.28 -13.04
C ARG A 62 20.74 13.13 -12.17
N THR A 63 20.61 13.02 -10.85
CA THR A 63 21.78 12.88 -9.98
C THR A 63 22.29 11.43 -9.95
N VAL A 64 23.62 11.27 -10.02
CA VAL A 64 24.29 9.96 -9.86
C VAL A 64 23.94 9.32 -8.51
N ARG A 65 23.75 10.12 -7.46
CA ARG A 65 23.37 9.64 -6.13
C ARG A 65 22.02 8.93 -6.11
N PHE A 66 21.03 9.42 -6.86
CA PHE A 66 19.72 8.78 -6.96
C PHE A 66 19.85 7.38 -7.57
N TRP A 67 20.51 7.28 -8.74
CA TRP A 67 20.70 6.00 -9.42
C TRP A 67 21.58 5.04 -8.62
N ALA A 68 22.61 5.54 -7.94
CA ALA A 68 23.44 4.74 -7.06
C ALA A 68 22.63 4.13 -5.91
N LEU A 69 21.72 4.90 -5.29
CA LEU A 69 20.86 4.41 -4.20
C LEU A 69 19.76 3.47 -4.69
N ALA A 70 19.07 3.81 -5.79
CA ALA A 70 18.03 2.97 -6.35
C ALA A 70 18.61 1.65 -6.88
N GLY A 71 19.70 1.73 -7.64
CA GLY A 71 20.43 0.57 -8.14
C GLY A 71 21.01 -0.29 -7.03
N SER A 72 21.66 0.32 -6.02
CA SER A 72 22.22 -0.45 -4.89
C SER A 72 21.15 -1.13 -4.05
N ALA A 73 19.96 -0.54 -3.91
CA ALA A 73 18.87 -1.19 -3.21
C ALA A 73 18.32 -2.39 -3.98
N VAL A 74 18.09 -2.27 -5.28
CA VAL A 74 17.61 -3.40 -6.10
C VAL A 74 18.66 -4.50 -6.18
N VAL A 75 19.89 -4.16 -6.56
CA VAL A 75 21.01 -5.13 -6.68
C VAL A 75 21.38 -5.69 -5.31
N GLY A 76 21.38 -4.87 -4.26
CA GLY A 76 21.66 -5.30 -2.89
C GLY A 76 20.61 -6.26 -2.36
N THR A 77 19.32 -6.02 -2.63
CA THR A 77 18.23 -6.95 -2.25
C THR A 77 18.36 -8.27 -3.01
N TRP A 78 18.64 -8.21 -4.30
CA TRP A 78 18.91 -9.39 -5.11
C TRP A 78 20.13 -10.18 -4.60
N ALA A 79 21.24 -9.51 -4.33
CA ALA A 79 22.47 -10.13 -3.84
C ALA A 79 22.29 -10.73 -2.45
N ALA A 80 21.56 -10.05 -1.55
CA ALA A 80 21.20 -10.57 -0.24
C ALA A 80 20.32 -11.82 -0.35
N SER A 81 19.37 -11.82 -1.30
CA SER A 81 18.52 -12.99 -1.58
C SER A 81 19.36 -14.16 -2.11
N ALA A 82 20.29 -13.89 -3.02
CA ALA A 82 21.21 -14.90 -3.55
C ALA A 82 22.10 -15.49 -2.44
N ALA A 83 22.69 -14.62 -1.62
CA ALA A 83 23.51 -15.03 -0.49
C ALA A 83 22.72 -15.87 0.53
N ALA A 84 21.48 -15.48 0.84
CA ALA A 84 20.60 -16.24 1.72
C ALA A 84 20.31 -17.63 1.17
N VAL A 85 19.96 -17.76 -0.11
CA VAL A 85 19.71 -19.07 -0.75
C VAL A 85 20.96 -19.94 -0.72
N VAL A 86 22.14 -19.39 -1.00
CA VAL A 86 23.42 -20.13 -0.93
C VAL A 86 23.73 -20.57 0.51
N MET A 87 23.49 -19.71 1.50
CA MET A 87 23.69 -20.03 2.91
C MET A 87 22.72 -21.10 3.40
N PHE A 88 21.45 -21.05 3.01
CA PHE A 88 20.48 -22.09 3.37
C PHE A 88 20.82 -23.43 2.71
N ALA A 89 21.29 -23.40 1.45
CA ALA A 89 21.75 -24.60 0.76
C ALA A 89 22.98 -25.24 1.44
N SER A 90 23.88 -24.46 2.04
CA SER A 90 25.06 -25.00 2.73
C SER A 90 24.77 -25.59 4.11
N LEU A 91 23.68 -25.17 4.76
CA LEU A 91 23.21 -25.72 6.03
C LEU A 91 22.43 -27.04 5.87
N GLY A 92 21.87 -27.30 4.69
CA GLY A 92 21.15 -28.53 4.36
C GLY A 92 22.05 -29.56 3.66
N GLN A 93 22.76 -30.40 4.43
CA GLN A 93 23.33 -31.63 3.89
C GLN A 93 22.20 -32.64 3.60
N GLY A 94 21.55 -32.53 2.43
CA GLY A 94 20.48 -33.44 2.04
C GLY A 94 19.93 -33.18 0.64
N SER A 95 20.33 -34.06 -0.28
CA SER A 95 19.83 -34.30 -1.64
C SER A 95 18.38 -33.87 -1.94
N GLY A 96 18.21 -32.91 -2.85
CA GLY A 96 16.95 -32.59 -3.50
C GLY A 96 17.14 -31.46 -4.52
N GLY A 97 16.69 -31.66 -5.77
CA GLY A 97 16.87 -30.73 -6.89
C GLY A 97 16.11 -29.41 -6.74
N TYR A 98 16.56 -28.54 -5.84
CA TYR A 98 16.04 -27.18 -5.73
C TYR A 98 16.58 -26.31 -6.85
N ASN A 99 15.69 -25.68 -7.60
CA ASN A 99 16.05 -24.73 -8.65
C ASN A 99 16.51 -23.41 -8.00
N ALA A 100 17.80 -23.34 -7.65
CA ALA A 100 18.42 -22.20 -6.98
C ALA A 100 18.05 -20.83 -7.61
N PRO A 101 18.15 -20.60 -8.94
CA PRO A 101 17.78 -19.31 -9.51
C PRO A 101 16.29 -18.97 -9.33
N MET A 102 15.40 -19.97 -9.29
CA MET A 102 13.98 -19.77 -8.97
C MET A 102 13.78 -19.35 -7.51
N LEU A 103 14.50 -19.95 -6.56
CA LEU A 103 14.44 -19.55 -5.15
C LEU A 103 14.97 -18.13 -4.94
N VAL A 104 16.07 -17.76 -5.60
CA VAL A 104 16.57 -16.38 -5.56
C VAL A 104 15.54 -15.43 -6.15
N TYR A 105 14.82 -15.82 -7.20
CA TYR A 105 13.78 -15.00 -7.82
C TYR A 105 12.59 -14.78 -6.87
N ALA A 106 12.06 -15.86 -6.30
CA ALA A 106 10.98 -15.79 -5.32
C ALA A 106 11.38 -14.94 -4.10
N LEU A 107 12.59 -15.13 -3.55
CA LEU A 107 13.06 -14.39 -2.39
C LEU A 107 13.34 -12.91 -2.72
N ALA A 108 13.91 -12.61 -3.88
CA ALA A 108 14.11 -11.24 -4.30
C ALA A 108 12.76 -10.53 -4.52
N ALA A 109 11.81 -11.17 -5.20
CA ALA A 109 10.48 -10.62 -5.44
C ALA A 109 9.72 -10.31 -4.13
N THR A 110 9.85 -11.17 -3.12
CA THR A 110 9.23 -10.96 -1.79
C THR A 110 9.89 -9.86 -0.98
N LEU A 111 11.22 -9.70 -1.03
CA LEU A 111 11.95 -8.72 -0.22
C LEU A 111 11.99 -7.32 -0.83
N MET A 112 11.93 -7.19 -2.16
CA MET A 112 12.01 -5.89 -2.85
C MET A 112 10.94 -4.88 -2.40
N PRO A 113 9.64 -5.24 -2.24
CA PRO A 113 8.62 -4.33 -1.69
C PRO A 113 9.01 -3.72 -0.34
N SER A 114 9.55 -4.52 0.56
CA SER A 114 9.96 -4.10 1.90
C SER A 114 11.16 -3.14 1.88
N VAL A 115 12.15 -3.40 1.02
CA VAL A 115 13.30 -2.49 0.84
C VAL A 115 12.86 -1.19 0.18
N ALA A 116 11.97 -1.27 -0.81
CA ALA A 116 11.40 -0.10 -1.48
C ALA A 116 10.59 0.77 -0.52
N ALA A 117 9.79 0.18 0.37
CA ALA A 117 9.04 0.89 1.40
C ALA A 117 9.97 1.68 2.34
N CYS A 118 11.06 1.07 2.81
CA CYS A 118 12.07 1.76 3.62
C CYS A 118 12.73 2.94 2.90
N LEU A 119 13.10 2.75 1.62
CA LEU A 119 13.63 3.83 0.78
C LEU A 119 12.61 4.94 0.55
N ALA A 120 11.35 4.59 0.31
CA ALA A 120 10.27 5.54 0.09
C ALA A 120 10.07 6.45 1.31
N VAL A 121 10.10 5.90 2.54
CA VAL A 121 10.07 6.72 3.77
C VAL A 121 11.26 7.67 3.83
N ALA A 122 12.47 7.19 3.53
CA ALA A 122 13.67 8.02 3.53
C ALA A 122 13.61 9.15 2.49
N TRP A 123 13.17 8.85 1.27
CA TRP A 123 12.94 9.84 0.23
C TRP A 123 11.82 10.81 0.61
N GLY A 124 10.73 10.33 1.21
CA GLY A 124 9.62 11.13 1.74
C GLY A 124 10.10 12.22 2.68
N MET A 125 10.89 11.82 3.68
CA MET A 125 11.48 12.75 4.63
C MET A 125 12.43 13.75 3.97
N GLN A 126 13.23 13.29 3.00
CA GLN A 126 14.18 14.16 2.31
C GLN A 126 13.47 15.19 1.42
N CYS A 127 12.49 14.76 0.62
CA CYS A 127 11.70 15.64 -0.24
C CYS A 127 10.97 16.70 0.58
N GLN A 128 10.32 16.31 1.68
CA GLN A 128 9.62 17.27 2.54
C GLN A 128 10.55 18.34 3.11
N ARG A 129 11.80 17.99 3.47
CA ARG A 129 12.78 18.96 3.95
C ARG A 129 13.24 19.93 2.88
N HIS A 130 13.48 19.44 1.67
CA HIS A 130 13.88 20.30 0.55
C HIS A 130 12.77 21.30 0.22
N VAL A 131 11.52 20.86 0.16
CA VAL A 131 10.39 21.77 -0.10
C VAL A 131 10.18 22.72 1.09
N ALA A 132 10.30 22.26 2.34
CA ALA A 132 10.15 23.12 3.52
C ALA A 132 11.24 24.20 3.63
N ALA A 133 12.41 23.97 3.02
CA ALA A 133 13.51 24.93 2.98
C ALA A 133 13.41 25.91 1.80
N ALA A 134 12.51 25.69 0.84
CA ALA A 134 12.31 26.60 -0.28
C ALA A 134 11.58 27.87 0.19
N THR A 135 12.08 29.04 -0.26
CA THR A 135 11.63 30.37 0.17
C THR A 135 10.20 30.70 -0.25
N GLU A 136 9.71 30.08 -1.34
CA GLU A 136 8.37 30.29 -1.85
C GLU A 136 7.50 29.05 -1.65
N PRO A 137 6.42 29.14 -0.86
CA PRO A 137 5.50 28.04 -0.70
C PRO A 137 4.70 27.83 -2.00
N ALA A 138 4.92 26.69 -2.66
CA ALA A 138 4.15 26.29 -3.83
C ALA A 138 2.63 26.29 -3.54
N VAL A 139 1.83 26.58 -4.58
CA VAL A 139 0.38 26.44 -4.57
C VAL A 139 0.04 24.98 -4.22
N GLY A 140 -0.64 24.75 -3.08
CA GLY A 140 -0.87 23.41 -2.50
C GLY A 140 -0.05 23.10 -1.24
N GLY A 141 0.76 24.05 -0.77
CA GLY A 141 1.56 23.92 0.44
C GLY A 141 2.80 23.04 0.24
N VAL A 142 3.47 22.71 1.35
CA VAL A 142 4.77 22.02 1.34
C VAL A 142 4.63 20.51 1.11
N VAL A 143 3.46 19.94 1.43
CA VAL A 143 3.24 18.48 1.50
C VAL A 143 2.99 17.86 0.13
N LEU A 144 2.10 18.45 -0.68
CA LEU A 144 1.73 17.93 -2.00
C LEU A 144 2.91 17.76 -2.98
N PRO A 145 3.79 18.76 -3.18
CA PRO A 145 4.93 18.60 -4.08
C PRO A 145 5.93 17.53 -3.60
N ALA A 146 6.11 17.39 -2.28
CA ALA A 146 6.94 16.34 -1.72
C ALA A 146 6.36 14.94 -2.00
N LEU A 147 5.04 14.77 -1.86
CA LEU A 147 4.34 13.52 -2.18
C LEU A 147 4.46 13.15 -3.66
N LEU A 148 4.28 14.10 -4.57
CA LEU A 148 4.41 13.85 -6.01
C LEU A 148 5.85 13.43 -6.38
N ALA A 149 6.85 14.11 -5.84
CA ALA A 149 8.24 13.78 -6.07
C ALA A 149 8.60 12.37 -5.56
N THR A 150 8.09 11.98 -4.40
CA THR A 150 8.37 10.65 -3.81
C THR A 150 7.65 9.56 -4.55
N THR A 151 6.41 9.81 -4.97
CA THR A 151 5.61 8.93 -5.82
C THR A 151 6.34 8.62 -7.12
N PHE A 152 6.85 9.66 -7.80
CA PHE A 152 7.58 9.50 -9.05
C PHE A 152 8.88 8.69 -8.87
N ARG A 153 9.61 8.90 -7.76
CA ARG A 153 10.78 8.07 -7.41
C ARG A 153 10.40 6.61 -7.14
N GLY A 154 9.26 6.37 -6.49
CA GLY A 154 8.70 5.03 -6.26
C GLY A 154 8.40 4.30 -7.57
N PHE A 155 7.78 4.98 -8.54
CA PHE A 155 7.53 4.42 -9.87
C PHE A 155 8.82 4.07 -10.63
N ILE A 156 9.86 4.90 -10.54
CA ILE A 156 11.15 4.59 -11.15
C ILE A 156 11.79 3.37 -10.48
N LEU A 157 11.72 3.28 -9.15
CA LEU A 157 12.20 2.12 -8.42
C LEU A 157 11.42 0.85 -8.80
N ALA A 158 10.10 0.94 -8.97
CA ALA A 158 9.26 -0.15 -9.44
C ALA A 158 9.68 -0.61 -10.85
N ALA A 159 9.95 0.33 -11.77
CA ALA A 159 10.42 0.01 -13.11
C ALA A 159 11.80 -0.66 -13.10
N LEU A 160 12.73 -0.21 -12.25
CA LEU A 160 14.04 -0.84 -12.08
C LEU A 160 13.92 -2.26 -11.50
N ALA A 161 13.11 -2.43 -10.45
CA ALA A 161 12.84 -3.72 -9.84
C ALA A 161 12.19 -4.68 -10.85
N PHE A 162 11.23 -4.19 -11.64
CA PHE A 162 10.61 -4.95 -12.73
C PHE A 162 11.66 -5.44 -13.74
N CYS A 163 12.53 -4.56 -14.24
CA CYS A 163 13.57 -4.95 -15.19
C CYS A 163 14.50 -6.04 -14.63
N VAL A 164 14.96 -5.89 -13.38
CA VAL A 164 15.84 -6.88 -12.73
C VAL A 164 15.12 -8.21 -12.49
N LEU A 165 13.91 -8.17 -11.95
CA LEU A 165 13.11 -9.36 -11.68
C LEU A 165 12.69 -10.08 -12.97
N MET A 166 12.41 -9.34 -14.05
CA MET A 166 12.06 -9.91 -15.35
C MET A 166 13.27 -10.58 -16.01
N LEU A 167 14.46 -9.95 -15.95
CA LEU A 167 15.69 -10.60 -16.39
C LEU A 167 15.97 -11.88 -15.60
N GLN A 168 15.69 -11.84 -14.30
CA GLN A 168 15.84 -13.00 -13.44
C GLN A 168 14.81 -14.09 -13.74
N SER A 169 13.55 -13.73 -14.02
CA SER A 169 12.51 -14.71 -14.36
C SER A 169 12.85 -15.42 -15.67
N LEU A 170 13.37 -14.68 -16.66
CA LEU A 170 13.87 -15.24 -17.92
C LEU A 170 15.04 -16.20 -17.68
N ALA A 171 15.98 -15.85 -16.81
CA ALA A 171 17.12 -16.70 -16.47
C ALA A 171 16.70 -17.96 -15.67
N ALA A 172 15.68 -17.84 -14.82
CA ALA A 172 15.17 -18.94 -13.99
C ALA A 172 14.14 -19.83 -14.71
N GLY A 173 13.64 -19.42 -15.89
CA GLY A 173 12.56 -20.08 -16.60
C GLY A 173 11.19 -19.93 -15.91
N GLY A 174 11.02 -18.90 -15.08
CA GLY A 174 9.81 -18.66 -14.30
C GLY A 174 8.85 -17.63 -14.94
N PRO A 175 7.58 -17.60 -14.51
CA PRO A 175 6.61 -16.63 -14.98
C PRO A 175 7.00 -15.18 -14.60
N GLY A 176 6.93 -14.28 -15.59
CA GLY A 176 7.16 -12.84 -15.42
C GLY A 176 6.01 -12.09 -14.72
N THR A 177 4.85 -12.73 -14.55
CA THR A 177 3.70 -12.20 -13.81
C THR A 177 4.05 -11.91 -12.34
N VAL A 178 4.93 -12.71 -11.74
CA VAL A 178 5.44 -12.49 -10.37
C VAL A 178 6.28 -11.21 -10.30
N ALA A 179 7.13 -10.95 -11.30
CA ALA A 179 7.89 -9.71 -11.41
C ALA A 179 6.96 -8.49 -11.58
N ALA A 180 5.92 -8.62 -12.41
CA ALA A 180 4.92 -7.57 -12.60
C ALA A 180 4.13 -7.29 -11.31
N ALA A 181 3.71 -8.32 -10.59
CA ALA A 181 3.02 -8.18 -9.30
C ALA A 181 3.91 -7.51 -8.25
N ALA A 182 5.18 -7.92 -8.13
CA ALA A 182 6.13 -7.29 -7.21
C ALA A 182 6.34 -5.81 -7.55
N ALA A 183 6.49 -5.47 -8.83
CA ALA A 183 6.61 -4.08 -9.27
C ALA A 183 5.35 -3.25 -8.99
N GLY A 184 4.17 -3.84 -9.17
CA GLY A 184 2.89 -3.22 -8.82
C GLY A 184 2.80 -2.91 -7.33
N VAL A 185 3.17 -3.87 -6.47
CA VAL A 185 3.23 -3.66 -5.01
C VAL A 185 4.25 -2.58 -4.67
N ILE A 186 5.44 -2.58 -5.28
CA ILE A 186 6.46 -1.53 -5.05
C ILE A 186 5.93 -0.14 -5.41
N ALA A 187 5.14 -0.01 -6.49
CA ALA A 187 4.56 1.27 -6.88
C ALA A 187 3.53 1.78 -5.85
N VAL A 188 2.63 0.91 -5.39
CA VAL A 188 1.60 1.23 -4.39
C VAL A 188 2.22 1.48 -3.01
N GLU A 189 3.10 0.60 -2.56
CA GLU A 189 3.76 0.73 -1.27
C GLU A 189 4.74 1.90 -1.25
N GLY A 190 5.44 2.13 -2.35
CA GLY A 190 6.31 3.30 -2.51
C GLY A 190 5.55 4.62 -2.39
N THR A 191 4.28 4.67 -2.82
CA THR A 191 3.42 5.85 -2.63
C THR A 191 2.99 5.98 -1.17
N VAL A 192 2.48 4.91 -0.56
CA VAL A 192 1.99 4.92 0.82
C VAL A 192 3.10 5.20 1.83
N PHE A 193 4.23 4.50 1.74
CA PHE A 193 5.39 4.71 2.61
C PHE A 193 6.11 6.04 2.32
N GLY A 194 6.10 6.51 1.07
CA GLY A 194 6.52 7.87 0.73
C GLY A 194 5.70 8.91 1.51
N ALA A 195 4.38 8.74 1.54
CA ALA A 195 3.47 9.58 2.31
C ALA A 195 3.72 9.52 3.82
N VAL A 196 3.99 8.34 4.38
CA VAL A 196 4.44 8.18 5.76
C VAL A 196 5.69 9.03 6.02
N GLY A 197 6.72 8.93 5.17
CA GLY A 197 7.95 9.71 5.30
C GLY A 197 7.71 11.23 5.24
N VAL A 198 6.86 11.70 4.32
CA VAL A 198 6.48 13.11 4.23
C VAL A 198 5.74 13.56 5.49
N GLY A 199 4.76 12.79 5.96
CA GLY A 199 3.98 13.11 7.17
C GLY A 199 4.83 13.16 8.44
N VAL A 200 5.73 12.18 8.63
CA VAL A 200 6.67 12.17 9.76
C VAL A 200 7.60 13.38 9.72
N ALA A 201 8.14 13.75 8.55
CA ALA A 201 8.99 14.92 8.44
C ALA A 201 8.24 16.25 8.64
N ALA A 202 6.96 16.31 8.24
CA ALA A 202 6.12 17.50 8.41
C ALA A 202 5.69 17.71 9.88
N THR A 203 5.45 16.62 10.62
CA THR A 203 5.07 16.65 12.04
C THR A 203 6.25 16.94 12.96
N ALA A 204 7.39 16.29 12.72
CA ALA A 204 8.54 16.39 13.59
C ALA A 204 9.19 17.79 13.54
N GLY A 205 9.43 18.39 14.70
CA GLY A 205 10.14 19.68 14.80
C GLY A 205 11.66 19.58 14.62
N LYS A 206 12.24 18.37 14.73
CA LYS A 206 13.69 18.14 14.65
C LYS A 206 14.01 17.07 13.60
N PRO A 207 15.03 17.27 12.73
CA PRO A 207 15.35 16.35 11.64
C PRO A 207 15.88 14.99 12.13
N ARG A 208 16.58 14.96 13.28
CA ARG A 208 17.02 13.70 13.89
C ARG A 208 15.84 12.87 14.40
N LEU A 209 14.90 13.51 15.10
CA LEU A 209 13.69 12.87 15.60
C LEU A 209 12.84 12.31 14.46
N ALA A 210 12.62 13.10 13.40
CA ALA A 210 11.91 12.67 12.20
C ALA A 210 12.52 11.40 11.59
N ARG A 211 13.87 11.35 11.50
CA ARG A 211 14.58 10.21 10.92
C ARG A 211 14.42 8.95 11.78
N VAL A 212 14.57 9.07 13.09
CA VAL A 212 14.41 7.95 14.02
C VAL A 212 12.96 7.45 13.99
N ALA A 213 11.97 8.34 14.10
CA ALA A 213 10.56 7.97 14.07
C ALA A 213 10.16 7.33 12.75
N GLY A 214 10.60 7.90 11.61
CA GLY A 214 10.29 7.37 10.29
C GLY A 214 10.89 5.99 10.05
N LEU A 215 12.16 5.78 10.42
CA LEU A 215 12.82 4.48 10.31
C LEU A 215 12.23 3.44 11.28
N ALA A 216 11.92 3.83 12.51
CA ALA A 216 11.27 2.95 13.47
C ALA A 216 9.89 2.51 12.98
N LEU A 217 9.08 3.45 12.49
CA LEU A 217 7.75 3.14 11.94
C LEU A 217 7.86 2.25 10.69
N ALA A 218 8.80 2.54 9.79
CA ALA A 218 9.06 1.68 8.63
C ALA A 218 9.45 0.26 9.07
N GLY A 219 10.37 0.11 10.04
CA GLY A 219 10.78 -1.18 10.57
C GLY A 219 9.63 -1.94 11.24
N ILE A 220 8.78 -1.25 11.99
CA ILE A 220 7.59 -1.83 12.62
C ILE A 220 6.61 -2.32 11.53
N LEU A 221 6.30 -1.52 10.51
CA LEU A 221 5.37 -1.92 9.47
C LEU A 221 5.92 -3.02 8.56
N VAL A 222 7.22 -2.97 8.22
CA VAL A 222 7.85 -3.91 7.30
C VAL A 222 8.11 -5.27 7.95
N ALA A 223 8.73 -5.29 9.14
CA ALA A 223 9.17 -6.52 9.80
C ALA A 223 8.46 -6.76 11.13
N GLY A 224 8.22 -5.71 11.91
CA GLY A 224 7.59 -5.82 13.23
C GLY A 224 6.14 -6.32 13.19
N SER A 225 5.44 -6.08 12.09
CA SER A 225 4.05 -6.49 11.85
C SER A 225 3.93 -8.00 11.67
N ALA A 226 4.73 -8.56 10.75
CA ALA A 226 4.86 -10.00 10.55
C ALA A 226 5.47 -10.71 11.78
N GLY A 227 6.51 -10.12 12.38
CA GLY A 227 7.11 -10.64 13.61
C GLY A 227 6.14 -10.61 14.80
N GLY A 228 5.33 -9.56 14.91
CA GLY A 228 4.28 -9.43 15.91
C GLY A 228 3.20 -10.48 15.73
N ALA A 229 2.72 -10.68 14.50
CA ALA A 229 1.78 -11.76 14.20
C ALA A 229 2.36 -13.13 14.58
N ALA A 230 3.60 -13.42 14.20
CA ALA A 230 4.29 -14.66 14.56
C ALA A 230 4.42 -14.85 16.09
N ALA A 231 4.74 -13.79 16.83
CA ALA A 231 4.84 -13.82 18.29
C ALA A 231 3.49 -14.04 18.98
N LEU A 232 2.37 -13.68 18.34
CA LEU A 232 1.02 -13.88 18.87
C LEU A 232 0.42 -15.25 18.52
N VAL A 233 1.06 -16.06 17.67
CA VAL A 233 0.59 -17.40 17.29
C VAL A 233 0.26 -18.30 18.49
N PRO A 234 1.08 -18.34 19.57
CA PRO A 234 0.75 -19.16 20.75
C PRO A 234 -0.54 -18.74 21.47
N LEU A 235 -0.96 -17.47 21.35
CA LEU A 235 -2.16 -16.95 22.01
C LEU A 235 -3.45 -17.30 21.28
N VAL A 236 -3.37 -17.66 20.00
CA VAL A 236 -4.53 -18.07 19.18
C VAL A 236 -4.64 -19.60 19.04
N ARG A 237 -3.78 -20.33 19.74
CA ARG A 237 -3.78 -21.79 19.77
C ARG A 237 -4.88 -22.30 20.71
N VAL A 238 -5.76 -23.17 20.20
CA VAL A 238 -6.82 -23.83 20.96
C VAL A 238 -6.91 -25.30 20.53
N VAL A 239 -7.38 -26.19 21.41
CA VAL A 239 -7.68 -27.58 21.05
C VAL A 239 -9.19 -27.70 20.88
N GLU A 240 -9.62 -28.10 19.69
CA GLU A 240 -11.04 -28.12 19.30
C GLU A 240 -11.45 -29.46 18.68
N PRO A 241 -12.71 -29.86 18.81
CA PRO A 241 -13.22 -31.08 18.19
C PRO A 241 -13.28 -30.93 16.67
N VAL A 242 -12.94 -32.03 15.97
CA VAL A 242 -12.95 -32.10 14.51
C VAL A 242 -13.75 -33.30 14.03
N THR A 243 -14.39 -33.16 12.88
CA THR A 243 -15.08 -34.27 12.19
C THR A 243 -14.41 -34.63 10.87
N VAL A 244 -14.78 -35.77 10.29
CA VAL A 244 -14.17 -36.21 9.03
C VAL A 244 -14.66 -35.32 7.88
N ALA A 245 -13.71 -34.68 7.19
CA ALA A 245 -13.96 -33.94 5.96
C ALA A 245 -14.21 -34.89 4.78
N VAL A 246 -15.30 -34.68 4.05
CA VAL A 246 -15.73 -35.47 2.90
C VAL A 246 -15.97 -34.56 1.70
N ASN A 247 -15.99 -35.13 0.49
CA ASN A 247 -16.23 -34.40 -0.76
C ASN A 247 -15.27 -33.21 -0.96
N VAL A 248 -13.99 -33.37 -0.58
CA VAL A 248 -12.98 -32.31 -0.63
C VAL A 248 -12.68 -31.94 -2.08
N GLN A 249 -12.88 -30.68 -2.43
CA GLN A 249 -12.52 -30.10 -3.71
C GLN A 249 -11.16 -29.42 -3.58
N TRP A 250 -10.23 -29.83 -4.43
CA TRP A 250 -8.86 -29.32 -4.46
C TRP A 250 -8.69 -28.27 -5.56
N GLY A 251 -8.00 -27.19 -5.22
CA GLY A 251 -7.59 -26.14 -6.15
C GLY A 251 -6.27 -26.47 -6.88
N PRO A 252 -5.90 -25.65 -7.88
CA PRO A 252 -4.70 -25.85 -8.69
C PRO A 252 -3.38 -25.90 -7.91
N ALA A 253 -3.33 -25.22 -6.76
CA ALA A 253 -2.16 -25.15 -5.88
C ALA A 253 -2.17 -26.23 -4.77
N GLY A 254 -3.02 -27.26 -4.88
CA GLY A 254 -3.15 -28.31 -3.86
C GLY A 254 -3.87 -27.84 -2.59
N THR A 255 -4.78 -26.88 -2.74
CA THR A 255 -5.45 -26.20 -1.61
C THR A 255 -6.90 -26.59 -1.51
N ARG A 256 -7.47 -26.56 -0.31
CA ARG A 256 -8.87 -26.95 -0.11
C ARG A 256 -9.76 -25.78 -0.52
N GLN A 257 -10.55 -25.94 -1.57
CA GLN A 257 -11.51 -24.92 -2.01
C GLN A 257 -12.89 -25.10 -1.41
N ALA A 258 -13.31 -26.35 -1.20
CA ALA A 258 -14.57 -26.67 -0.57
C ALA A 258 -14.50 -28.06 0.06
N TYR A 259 -15.25 -28.29 1.13
CA TYR A 259 -15.44 -29.61 1.73
C TYR A 259 -16.72 -29.63 2.56
N GLN A 260 -17.29 -30.82 2.71
CA GLN A 260 -18.40 -31.07 3.63
C GLN A 260 -17.88 -31.79 4.87
N CYS A 261 -18.61 -31.68 5.97
CA CYS A 261 -18.24 -32.31 7.23
C CYS A 261 -19.24 -33.42 7.55
N SER A 262 -18.71 -34.60 7.83
CA SER A 262 -19.54 -35.71 8.31
C SER A 262 -19.92 -35.51 9.78
N GLU A 263 -20.95 -36.22 10.23
CA GLU A 263 -21.31 -36.31 11.66
C GLU A 263 -20.37 -37.24 12.44
N VAL A 264 -19.43 -37.91 11.77
CA VAL A 264 -18.50 -38.85 12.40
C VAL A 264 -17.37 -38.07 13.09
N PRO A 265 -17.23 -38.18 14.42
CA PRO A 265 -16.17 -37.49 15.15
C PRO A 265 -14.81 -38.07 14.76
N ALA A 266 -13.86 -37.19 14.44
CA ALA A 266 -12.48 -37.53 14.11
C ALA A 266 -11.51 -37.29 15.29
N GLY A 267 -12.02 -36.78 16.43
CA GLY A 267 -11.26 -36.52 17.64
C GLY A 267 -11.12 -35.02 17.92
N VAL A 268 -9.98 -34.63 18.48
CA VAL A 268 -9.61 -33.23 18.72
C VAL A 268 -8.34 -32.89 17.95
N ALA A 269 -8.26 -31.67 17.44
CA ALA A 269 -7.09 -31.14 16.77
C ALA A 269 -6.64 -29.84 17.42
N GLU A 270 -5.35 -29.55 17.27
CA GLU A 270 -4.79 -28.27 17.61
C GLU A 270 -5.07 -27.28 16.48
N VAL A 271 -5.90 -26.29 16.78
CA VAL A 271 -6.36 -25.25 15.84
C VAL A 271 -5.69 -23.94 16.20
N TYR A 272 -5.23 -23.24 15.18
CA TYR A 272 -4.65 -21.90 15.31
C TYR A 272 -5.62 -20.91 14.68
N HIS A 273 -6.29 -20.13 15.52
CA HIS A 273 -7.24 -19.08 15.13
C HIS A 273 -6.52 -17.83 14.59
N THR A 274 -5.73 -18.03 13.53
CA THR A 274 -4.87 -17.00 12.95
C THR A 274 -5.65 -15.90 12.25
N GLU A 275 -6.92 -16.11 11.92
CA GLU A 275 -7.83 -15.08 11.39
C GLU A 275 -7.90 -13.84 12.31
N ARG A 276 -7.62 -14.03 13.62
CA ARG A 276 -7.59 -12.96 14.63
C ARG A 276 -6.32 -12.11 14.60
N ILE A 277 -5.24 -12.59 14.00
CA ILE A 277 -3.91 -11.95 14.05
C ILE A 277 -3.29 -11.72 12.67
N MET A 278 -3.77 -12.38 11.61
CA MET A 278 -3.19 -12.26 10.27
C MET A 278 -3.33 -10.86 9.66
N TRP A 279 -4.32 -10.08 10.10
CA TRP A 279 -4.43 -8.67 9.74
C TRP A 279 -3.20 -7.86 10.17
N LEU A 280 -2.50 -8.26 11.26
CA LEU A 280 -1.26 -7.62 11.67
C LEU A 280 -0.14 -7.90 10.66
N ALA A 281 -0.01 -9.14 10.20
CA ALA A 281 1.01 -9.49 9.20
C ALA A 281 0.79 -8.73 7.88
N ALA A 282 -0.47 -8.48 7.52
CA ALA A 282 -0.86 -7.78 6.30
C ALA A 282 -0.30 -6.35 6.18
N PHE A 283 0.13 -5.70 7.27
CA PHE A 283 0.82 -4.40 7.18
C PHE A 283 2.23 -4.48 6.55
N SER A 284 2.81 -5.68 6.41
CA SER A 284 4.09 -5.86 5.76
C SER A 284 3.95 -5.87 4.23
N PRO A 285 4.71 -5.05 3.48
CA PRO A 285 4.70 -5.06 2.02
C PRO A 285 5.03 -6.43 1.40
N SER A 286 5.89 -7.21 2.07
CA SER A 286 6.20 -8.58 1.64
C SER A 286 5.00 -9.51 1.80
N VAL A 287 4.22 -9.36 2.87
CA VAL A 287 3.01 -10.15 3.10
C VAL A 287 1.89 -9.76 2.12
N VAL A 288 1.73 -8.47 1.82
CA VAL A 288 0.81 -7.99 0.76
C VAL A 288 1.15 -8.63 -0.58
N PHE A 289 2.43 -8.65 -0.95
CA PHE A 289 2.89 -9.32 -2.17
C PHE A 289 2.61 -10.84 -2.15
N LEU A 290 2.92 -11.52 -1.05
CA LEU A 290 2.67 -12.96 -0.92
C LEU A 290 1.18 -13.29 -1.01
N ALA A 291 0.31 -12.48 -0.43
CA ALA A 291 -1.14 -12.65 -0.48
C ALA A 291 -1.70 -12.41 -1.90
N LEU A 292 -1.12 -11.49 -2.67
CA LEU A 292 -1.43 -11.31 -4.11
C LEU A 292 -0.81 -12.40 -5.00
N GLY A 293 0.10 -13.20 -4.45
CA GLY A 293 0.89 -14.18 -5.18
C GLY A 293 0.06 -15.28 -5.84
N ALA A 294 -1.13 -15.59 -5.32
CA ALA A 294 -1.99 -16.63 -5.88
C ALA A 294 -2.48 -16.28 -7.30
N ASP A 295 -2.74 -15.00 -7.56
CA ASP A 295 -3.14 -14.52 -8.89
C ASP A 295 -1.94 -14.38 -9.83
N ALA A 296 -0.78 -14.04 -9.27
CA ALA A 296 0.46 -13.86 -10.02
C ALA A 296 1.13 -15.18 -10.41
N ASP A 297 0.93 -16.26 -9.64
CA ASP A 297 1.52 -17.58 -9.84
C ASP A 297 0.48 -18.69 -9.57
N PRO A 298 -0.56 -18.82 -10.40
CA PRO A 298 -1.65 -19.77 -10.16
C PRO A 298 -1.20 -21.24 -10.24
N ALA A 299 -0.09 -21.50 -10.93
CA ALA A 299 0.52 -22.83 -11.03
C ALA A 299 1.51 -23.13 -9.89
N GLY A 300 1.80 -22.16 -9.01
CA GLY A 300 2.72 -22.33 -7.89
C GLY A 300 4.17 -22.63 -8.31
N VAL A 301 4.61 -22.16 -9.49
CA VAL A 301 5.94 -22.45 -10.04
C VAL A 301 7.05 -21.70 -9.29
N VAL A 302 6.75 -20.50 -8.80
CA VAL A 302 7.69 -19.58 -8.15
C VAL A 302 7.42 -19.48 -6.65
N LEU A 303 6.17 -19.24 -6.28
CA LEU A 303 5.73 -18.98 -4.90
C LEU A 303 5.21 -20.26 -4.23
N GLY A 304 4.99 -21.33 -5.00
CA GLY A 304 4.57 -22.62 -4.48
C GLY A 304 3.26 -22.55 -3.70
N TRP A 305 3.26 -23.15 -2.51
CA TRP A 305 2.12 -23.21 -1.60
C TRP A 305 1.99 -21.97 -0.70
N VAL A 306 2.92 -21.01 -0.77
CA VAL A 306 2.96 -19.89 0.19
C VAL A 306 1.72 -18.98 0.10
N PRO A 307 1.27 -18.53 -1.10
CA PRO A 307 0.10 -17.66 -1.19
C PRO A 307 -1.15 -18.30 -0.63
N SER A 308 -1.31 -19.61 -0.84
CA SER A 308 -2.47 -20.33 -0.33
C SER A 308 -2.41 -20.58 1.16
N ALA A 309 -1.24 -20.87 1.73
CA ALA A 309 -1.11 -20.94 3.18
C ALA A 309 -1.36 -19.59 3.86
N MET A 310 -0.98 -18.48 3.22
CA MET A 310 -1.35 -17.14 3.72
C MET A 310 -2.87 -16.95 3.71
N GLN A 311 -3.55 -17.43 2.67
CA GLN A 311 -5.00 -17.37 2.58
C GLN A 311 -5.68 -18.27 3.63
N GLU A 312 -5.26 -19.53 3.75
CA GLU A 312 -5.77 -20.45 4.78
C GLU A 312 -5.54 -19.92 6.19
N ALA A 313 -4.41 -19.23 6.42
CA ALA A 313 -4.14 -18.55 7.69
C ALA A 313 -5.03 -17.32 7.89
N GLY A 314 -5.30 -16.54 6.84
CA GLY A 314 -6.23 -15.41 6.91
C GLY A 314 -7.66 -15.84 7.22
N ASP A 315 -8.07 -16.99 6.69
CA ASP A 315 -9.42 -17.53 6.82
C ASP A 315 -9.60 -18.47 8.03
N GLY A 316 -8.50 -18.86 8.73
CA GLY A 316 -8.56 -19.81 9.85
C GLY A 316 -8.92 -21.24 9.45
N THR A 317 -8.57 -21.65 8.22
CA THR A 317 -9.04 -22.92 7.60
C THR A 317 -7.94 -23.99 7.46
N GLN A 318 -6.87 -23.89 8.24
CA GLN A 318 -5.73 -24.83 8.17
C GLN A 318 -6.13 -26.26 8.56
N VAL A 319 -7.06 -26.38 9.51
CA VAL A 319 -7.66 -27.64 9.95
C VAL A 319 -9.09 -27.71 9.40
N PRO A 320 -9.46 -28.74 8.63
CA PRO A 320 -10.81 -28.85 8.10
C PRO A 320 -11.81 -29.34 9.16
N CYS A 321 -13.09 -28.95 9.02
CA CYS A 321 -14.22 -29.46 9.81
C CYS A 321 -14.09 -29.27 11.33
N VAL A 322 -13.50 -28.15 11.74
CA VAL A 322 -13.50 -27.70 13.13
C VAL A 322 -14.95 -27.43 13.56
N ASN A 323 -15.38 -28.00 14.67
CA ASN A 323 -16.77 -27.96 15.14
C ASN A 323 -17.83 -28.40 14.10
N GLY A 324 -17.42 -29.18 13.08
CA GLY A 324 -18.31 -29.63 12.00
C GLY A 324 -18.65 -28.55 10.97
N GLU A 325 -17.94 -27.41 10.94
CA GLU A 325 -18.21 -26.33 10.01
C GLU A 325 -17.68 -26.66 8.59
N PRO A 326 -18.55 -26.64 7.56
CA PRO A 326 -18.13 -26.91 6.18
C PRO A 326 -17.51 -25.68 5.52
N LEU A 327 -16.72 -25.89 4.47
CA LEU A 327 -16.20 -24.82 3.62
C LEU A 327 -16.90 -24.87 2.26
N ALA A 328 -17.60 -23.78 1.92
CA ALA A 328 -18.20 -23.62 0.60
C ALA A 328 -17.23 -22.92 -0.35
N LYS A 329 -17.39 -23.15 -1.66
CA LYS A 329 -16.58 -22.51 -2.69
C LYS A 329 -16.71 -20.98 -2.68
N ASP A 330 -17.89 -20.49 -2.32
CA ASP A 330 -18.25 -19.07 -2.27
C ASP A 330 -18.11 -18.49 -0.85
N SER A 331 -17.45 -19.21 0.07
CA SER A 331 -17.18 -18.70 1.42
C SER A 331 -16.39 -17.40 1.33
N ALA A 332 -16.79 -16.42 2.13
CA ALA A 332 -16.13 -15.12 2.19
C ALA A 332 -14.67 -15.31 2.63
N ARG A 333 -13.75 -14.77 1.84
CA ARG A 333 -12.31 -14.81 2.08
C ARG A 333 -11.82 -13.49 2.61
N MET A 334 -10.86 -13.52 3.53
CA MET A 334 -10.23 -12.31 4.04
C MET A 334 -9.38 -11.67 2.93
N PRO A 335 -9.67 -10.42 2.51
CA PRO A 335 -8.88 -9.75 1.47
C PRO A 335 -7.60 -9.15 2.09
N LEU A 336 -6.64 -10.00 2.47
CA LEU A 336 -5.40 -9.60 3.14
C LEU A 336 -4.67 -8.43 2.46
N PRO A 337 -4.51 -8.38 1.12
CA PRO A 337 -3.86 -7.24 0.47
C PRO A 337 -4.60 -5.92 0.70
N VAL A 338 -5.94 -5.95 0.67
CA VAL A 338 -6.78 -4.76 0.88
C VAL A 338 -6.67 -4.30 2.33
N VAL A 339 -6.71 -5.22 3.28
CA VAL A 339 -6.55 -4.91 4.72
C VAL A 339 -5.19 -4.26 4.99
N GLY A 340 -4.13 -4.82 4.41
CA GLY A 340 -2.76 -4.29 4.51
C GLY A 340 -2.65 -2.87 3.96
N ILE A 341 -3.00 -2.68 2.69
CA ILE A 341 -2.92 -1.38 2.01
C ILE A 341 -3.80 -0.33 2.70
N ALA A 342 -5.04 -0.68 3.06
CA ALA A 342 -5.94 0.23 3.76
C ALA A 342 -5.37 0.64 5.12
N GLY A 343 -4.84 -0.31 5.89
CA GLY A 343 -4.22 -0.05 7.18
C GLY A 343 -3.02 0.90 7.06
N GLN A 344 -2.11 0.65 6.12
CA GLN A 344 -0.96 1.51 5.88
C GLN A 344 -1.38 2.90 5.37
N ALA A 345 -2.40 2.99 4.51
CA ALA A 345 -2.94 4.25 4.01
C ALA A 345 -3.58 5.10 5.12
N ILE A 346 -4.26 4.46 6.09
CA ILE A 346 -4.78 5.15 7.29
C ILE A 346 -3.63 5.76 8.08
N VAL A 347 -2.55 5.00 8.34
CA VAL A 347 -1.36 5.50 9.05
C VAL A 347 -0.75 6.69 8.31
N ALA A 348 -0.56 6.57 6.99
CA ALA A 348 -0.06 7.64 6.15
C ALA A 348 -0.96 8.89 6.21
N GLY A 349 -2.27 8.71 6.08
CA GLY A 349 -3.28 9.78 6.15
C GLY A 349 -3.26 10.52 7.48
N VAL A 350 -3.20 9.80 8.61
CA VAL A 350 -3.10 10.39 9.95
C VAL A 350 -1.84 11.23 10.09
N LEU A 351 -0.69 10.75 9.60
CA LEU A 351 0.58 11.48 9.65
C LEU A 351 0.58 12.72 8.77
N LEU A 352 -0.01 12.64 7.57
CA LEU A 352 -0.16 13.80 6.68
C LEU A 352 -1.13 14.84 7.28
N ALA A 353 -2.25 14.40 7.87
CA ALA A 353 -3.20 15.27 8.55
C ALA A 353 -2.60 15.92 9.80
N ALA A 354 -1.74 15.22 10.54
CA ALA A 354 -1.00 15.80 11.64
C ALA A 354 0.04 16.81 11.13
N GLY A 355 0.78 16.48 10.07
CA GLY A 355 1.84 17.31 9.50
C GLY A 355 1.33 18.62 8.89
N SER A 356 0.18 18.59 8.23
CA SER A 356 -0.49 19.77 7.70
C SER A 356 -0.95 20.71 8.82
N ARG A 357 -1.53 20.16 9.90
CA ARG A 357 -1.92 20.94 11.09
C ARG A 357 -0.72 21.60 11.78
N THR A 358 0.38 20.87 11.96
CA THR A 358 1.60 21.44 12.58
C THR A 358 2.23 22.52 11.70
N ALA A 359 2.21 22.37 10.38
CA ALA A 359 2.69 23.39 9.46
C ALA A 359 1.82 24.67 9.50
N GLY A 360 0.48 24.51 9.56
CA GLY A 360 -0.46 25.63 9.70
C GLY A 360 -0.29 26.38 11.03
N SER A 361 -0.10 25.66 12.14
CA SER A 361 0.12 26.27 13.46
C SER A 361 1.42 27.09 13.54
N ARG A 362 2.48 26.71 12.81
CA ARG A 362 3.74 27.48 12.78
C ARG A 362 3.64 28.76 11.96
N ARG A 363 2.66 28.86 11.05
CA ARG A 363 2.45 30.04 10.20
C ARG A 363 1.53 31.09 10.84
N ARG A 364 0.75 30.75 11.87
CA ARG A 364 -0.02 31.75 12.60
C ARG A 364 0.91 32.50 13.55
N PRO A 365 1.07 33.83 13.41
CA PRO A 365 1.79 34.62 14.39
C PRO A 365 1.07 34.49 15.73
N ARG A 366 1.83 34.29 16.81
CA ARG A 366 1.31 34.47 18.17
C ARG A 366 1.04 35.96 18.33
N THR A 367 -0.21 36.36 18.13
CA THR A 367 -0.75 37.62 18.64
C THR A 367 -0.91 37.54 20.14
#